data_AF-A0A1F5SIP0-F1
#
_entry.id   AF-A0A1F5SIP0-F1
#
_cell.length_a   1.000
_cell.length_b   1.000
_cell.length_c   1.000
_cell.angle_alpha   90.00
_cell.angle_beta   90.00
_cell.angle_gamma   90.00
#
_symmetry.space_group_name_H-M   'P 1'
#
loop_
_entity.id
_entity.type
_entity.pdbx_description
1 polymer ?
#
loop_
_entity_poly.entity_id
_entity_poly.type
_entity_poly.pdbx_seq_one_letter_code
_entity_poly.pdbx_strand_id
1 'polypeptide(L)' 'MIRVDSHLHLTKSNSDNFSDAKKLLLQNLKSNNIAVAFIIANNIIGSTCAGTKTLIQLFKKNKSIYIIGSPSILSNIF' A
#
# COMPACT_ATOMS: atom_id res chain seq x y z
N MET A 1 5.53 -8.20 22.14
CA MET A 1 4.66 -7.05 21.82
C MET A 1 4.31 -7.12 20.34
N ILE A 2 3.03 -7.05 19.97
CA ILE A 2 2.60 -7.00 18.56
C ILE A 2 2.80 -5.58 18.06
N ARG A 3 3.52 -5.38 16.96
CA ARG A 3 3.67 -4.06 16.32
C ARG A 3 2.75 -3.94 15.13
N VAL A 4 2.12 -2.77 15.01
CA VAL A 4 1.21 -2.42 13.92
C VAL A 4 1.73 -1.15 13.28
N ASP A 5 1.78 -1.12 11.95
CA ASP A 5 2.02 0.10 11.19
C ASP A 5 0.69 0.65 10.68
N SER A 6 0.32 1.84 11.13
CA SER A 6 -0.98 2.45 10.82
C SER A 6 -0.98 3.28 9.54
N HIS A 7 0.17 3.56 8.93
CA HIS A 7 0.23 4.49 7.79
C HIS A 7 1.35 4.14 6.83
N LEU A 8 1.01 3.42 5.75
CA LEU A 8 1.94 3.12 4.66
C LEU A 8 1.37 3.47 3.30
N HIS A 9 2.25 3.87 2.38
CA HIS A 9 1.94 3.96 0.96
C HIS A 9 2.86 3.00 0.19
N LEU A 10 2.30 2.23 -0.75
CA LEU A 10 3.09 1.39 -1.63
C LEU A 10 3.56 2.21 -2.84
N THR A 11 4.85 2.53 -2.89
CA THR A 11 5.49 3.30 -3.97
C THR A 11 6.28 2.41 -4.92
N LYS A 12 6.33 2.77 -6.22
CA LYS A 12 7.26 2.20 -7.20
C LYS A 12 8.66 2.82 -7.17
N SER A 13 8.92 3.86 -6.38
CA SER A 13 10.14 4.68 -6.49
C SER A 13 11.45 3.88 -6.42
N ASN A 14 11.44 2.69 -5.81
CA ASN A 14 12.61 1.82 -5.69
C ASN A 14 12.44 0.46 -6.42
N SER A 15 11.49 0.34 -7.36
CA SER A 15 11.19 -0.91 -8.07
C SER A 15 10.51 -0.69 -9.42
N ASP A 16 10.81 -1.53 -10.42
CA ASP A 16 10.22 -1.41 -11.76
C ASP A 16 8.69 -1.62 -11.79
N ASN A 17 8.12 -2.32 -10.80
CA ASN A 17 6.69 -2.61 -10.73
C ASN A 17 6.19 -2.78 -9.28
N PHE A 18 4.87 -2.70 -9.09
CA PHE A 18 4.27 -2.84 -7.74
C PHE A 18 4.36 -4.25 -7.14
N SER A 19 4.64 -5.28 -7.93
CA SER A 19 4.85 -6.64 -7.42
C SER A 19 6.16 -6.72 -6.64
N ASP A 20 7.22 -6.10 -7.16
CA ASP A 20 8.51 -6.05 -6.47
C ASP A 20 8.48 -5.08 -5.28
N ALA A 21 7.80 -3.93 -5.40
CA ALA A 21 7.52 -3.07 -4.25
C ALA A 21 6.82 -3.84 -3.12
N LYS A 22 5.84 -4.70 -3.45
CA LYS A 22 5.16 -5.55 -2.46
C LYS A 22 6.13 -6.51 -1.79
N LYS A 23 7.03 -7.17 -2.53
CA LYS A 23 8.01 -8.10 -1.94
C LYS A 23 8.91 -7.38 -0.94
N LEU A 24 9.45 -6.22 -1.32
CA LEU A 24 10.28 -5.37 -0.46
C LEU A 24 9.51 -4.91 0.78
N LEU A 25 8.26 -4.47 0.63
CA LEU A 25 7.42 -4.09 1.76
C LEU A 25 7.25 -5.24 2.75
N LEU A 26 6.90 -6.44 2.28
CA LEU A 26 6.69 -7.60 3.15
C LEU A 26 7.98 -8.04 3.85
N GLN A 27 9.13 -7.94 3.17
CA GLN A 27 10.44 -8.17 3.78
C GLN A 27 10.72 -7.15 4.88
N ASN A 28 10.47 -5.86 4.63
CA ASN A 28 10.67 -4.79 5.60
C ASN A 28 9.78 -4.96 6.83
N LEU A 29 8.49 -5.28 6.64
CA LEU A 29 7.57 -5.55 7.76
C LEU A 29 8.06 -6.72 8.61
N LYS A 30 8.52 -7.81 7.96
CA LYS A 30 9.10 -8.97 8.65
C LYS A 30 10.36 -8.60 9.44
N SER A 31 11.31 -7.91 8.83
CA SER A 31 12.58 -7.52 9.47
C SER A 31 12.37 -6.56 10.64
N ASN A 32 11.29 -5.77 10.63
CA ASN A 32 10.96 -4.83 11.69
C ASN A 32 9.99 -5.41 12.75
N ASN A 33 9.66 -6.70 12.67
CA ASN A 33 8.69 -7.35 13.55
C ASN A 33 7.31 -6.66 13.56
N ILE A 34 6.86 -6.16 12.41
CA ILE A 34 5.53 -5.57 12.22
C ILE A 34 4.58 -6.68 11.77
N ALA A 35 3.58 -6.98 12.59
CA ALA A 35 2.65 -8.08 12.39
C ALA A 35 1.46 -7.71 11.50
N VAL A 36 1.06 -6.43 11.53
CA VAL A 36 -0.09 -5.89 10.80
C VAL A 36 0.28 -4.52 10.22
N ALA A 37 -0.17 -4.24 9.00
CA ALA A 37 0.02 -2.95 8.36
C ALA A 37 -1.24 -2.45 7.65
N PHE A 38 -1.47 -1.14 7.70
CA PHE A 38 -2.51 -0.43 6.98
C PHE A 38 -1.89 0.35 5.82
N ILE A 39 -2.25 -0.03 4.59
CA ILE A 39 -1.78 0.64 3.37
C ILE A 39 -2.88 1.56 2.85
N ILE A 40 -2.54 2.84 2.72
CA ILE A 40 -3.44 3.87 2.22
C ILE A 40 -3.32 3.94 0.70
N ALA A 41 -4.44 3.67 0.04
CA ALA A 41 -4.56 3.80 -1.40
C ALA A 41 -4.38 5.26 -1.82
N ASN A 42 -3.60 5.48 -2.87
CA ASN A 42 -3.46 6.81 -3.43
C ASN A 42 -4.55 7.10 -4.48
N ASN A 43 -5.02 8.35 -4.53
CA ASN A 43 -6.06 8.83 -5.46
C ASN A 43 -5.58 9.99 -6.34
N ILE A 44 -4.30 10.37 -6.26
CA ILE A 44 -3.67 11.44 -7.03
C ILE A 44 -3.18 10.91 -8.39
N ILE A 45 -3.59 11.56 -9.48
CA ILE A 45 -3.15 11.27 -10.85
C ILE A 45 -1.64 11.54 -10.99
N GLY A 46 -0.90 10.67 -11.68
CA GLY A 46 0.54 10.81 -11.90
C GLY A 46 1.42 10.44 -10.69
N SER A 47 0.82 10.03 -9.57
CA SER A 47 1.58 9.55 -8.42
C SER A 47 2.26 8.22 -8.68
N THR A 48 3.43 8.03 -8.05
CA THR A 48 4.16 6.76 -8.02
C THR A 48 3.57 5.75 -7.02
N CYS A 49 2.57 6.16 -6.23
CA CYS A 49 1.91 5.32 -5.24
C CYS A 49 0.75 4.50 -5.84
N ALA A 50 0.55 3.30 -5.31
CA ALA A 50 -0.50 2.39 -5.75
C ALA A 50 -1.90 2.91 -5.41
N GLY A 51 -2.81 2.85 -6.38
CA GLY A 51 -4.23 3.10 -6.16
C GLY A 51 -4.97 1.88 -5.61
N THR A 52 -6.24 2.08 -5.24
CA THR A 52 -7.09 1.07 -4.58
C THR A 52 -7.15 -0.26 -5.33
N LYS A 53 -7.41 -0.23 -6.65
CA LYS A 53 -7.51 -1.46 -7.48
C LYS A 53 -6.23 -2.27 -7.46
N THR A 54 -5.09 -1.61 -7.59
CA THR A 54 -3.76 -2.24 -7.54
C THR A 54 -3.49 -2.88 -6.18
N LEU A 55 -3.77 -2.17 -5.09
CA LEU A 55 -3.59 -2.70 -3.74
C LEU A 55 -4.47 -3.93 -3.48
N ILE A 56 -5.75 -3.89 -3.89
CA ILE A 56 -6.66 -5.04 -3.77
C ILE A 56 -6.09 -6.24 -4.53
N GLN A 57 -5.67 -6.05 -5.79
CA GLN A 57 -5.10 -7.14 -6.58
C GLN A 57 -3.86 -7.75 -5.92
N LEU A 58 -2.99 -6.92 -5.34
CA LEU A 58 -1.74 -7.34 -4.72
C LEU A 58 -1.95 -8.02 -3.36
N PHE A 59 -2.89 -7.54 -2.55
CA PHE A 59 -3.01 -7.94 -1.14
C PHE A 59 -4.28 -8.71 -0.79
N LYS A 60 -5.21 -8.98 -1.73
CA LYS A 60 -6.47 -9.70 -1.45
C LYS A 60 -6.34 -11.05 -0.71
N LYS A 61 -5.17 -11.70 -0.75
CA LYS A 61 -4.89 -12.96 -0.05
C LYS A 61 -4.04 -12.80 1.21
N ASN A 62 -3.56 -11.59 1.51
CA ASN A 62 -2.69 -11.33 2.65
C ASN A 62 -3.54 -10.93 3.87
N LYS A 63 -3.47 -11.74 4.94
CA LYS A 63 -4.28 -11.55 6.15
C LYS A 63 -3.70 -10.50 7.12
N SER A 64 -2.46 -10.06 6.89
CA SER A 64 -1.75 -9.09 7.74
C SER A 64 -1.73 -7.67 7.15
N ILE A 65 -2.33 -7.48 5.97
CA ILE A 65 -2.37 -6.18 5.29
C ILE A 65 -3.82 -5.74 5.12
N TYR A 66 -4.11 -4.56 5.63
CA TYR A 66 -5.40 -3.90 5.47
C TYR A 66 -5.26 -2.71 4.53
N ILE A 67 -6.26 -2.50 3.68
CA ILE A 67 -6.24 -1.41 2.70
C ILE A 67 -7.22 -0.35 3.16
N ILE A 68 -6.73 0.87 3.31
CA ILE A 68 -7.57 2.06 3.52
C ILE A 68 -7.81 2.67 2.14
N GLY A 69 -9.05 2.61 1.67
CA GLY A 69 -9.45 3.25 0.43
C GLY A 69 -9.39 4.76 0.56
N SER A 70 -8.96 5.45 -0.50
CA SER A 70 -9.03 6.91 -0.58
C SER A 70 -10.04 7.29 -1.67
N PRO A 71 -11.19 7.89 -1.31
CA PRO A 71 -12.17 8.32 -2.30
C PRO A 71 -11.60 9.48 -3.12
N SER A 72 -11.79 9.44 -4.45
CA SER A 72 -11.51 10.58 -5.33
C SER A 72 -12.66 11.58 -5.26
N ILE A 73 -12.71 12.38 -4.20
CA ILE A 73 -13.79 13.37 -4.00
C ILE A 73 -13.63 14.57 -4.95
N LEU A 74 -12.39 14.90 -5.33
CA LEU A 74 -12.07 16.11 -6.11
C LEU A 74 -11.90 15.87 -7.62
N SER A 75 -12.07 14.65 -8.13
CA SER A 75 -11.84 14.35 -9.56
C SER A 75 -12.84 15.01 -10.53
N ASN A 76 -13.86 15.68 -10.01
CA ASN A 76 -14.91 16.37 -10.80
C ASN A 76 -14.86 17.90 -10.66
N ILE A 77 -13.85 18.47 -10.00
CA ILE A 77 -13.77 19.92 -9.70
C ILE A 77 -12.72 20.64 -10.58
N PHE A 78 -11.97 19.92 -11.42
CA PHE A 78 -11.02 20.47 -12.38
C PHE A 78 -11.20 19.86 -13.77
#